data_AF-A0A7V2XMC4-F1
#
_entry.id   AF-A0A7V2XMC4-F1
#
_cell.length_a   1.000
_cell.length_b   1.000
_cell.length_c   1.000
_cell.angle_alpha   90.00
_cell.angle_beta   90.00
_cell.angle_gamma   90.00
#
_symmetry.space_group_name_H-M   'P 1'
#
loop_
_entity.id
_entity.type
_entity.pdbx_description
1 polymer ?
#
loop_
_entity_poly.entity_id
_entity_poly.type
_entity_poly.pdbx_seq_one_letter_code
_entity_poly.pdbx_strand_id
1 'polypeptide(L)'
;MNEGMRLSRHSTVARLPYHPRTMWSRRFCLSASAALIALPSLSRLAFAAAPPRRIGRIMVIGGAEDKLQDKVILRRFVELCGGTEARIRVISAASGDPEGAWQTYDRVFGELGVADRAPIYIPDREAADSIEVSDQILGADGIFLSGGDQRRLMDKLWETQAFRALHVAFHLRGSCIGGTSAGAAALSRNMLVQGEATRLPEKEAAELDIGLGFVANAIVDQHFSERGRLGRLLSALAQRPDMLGIGVDEDTALVIERGQGVEVIGQGAVTVVDGRRMQSNHQEIDSRQRLELLGVRVHLLPAGHRYGNLPGEPRPRPMPPSLDEAVDLLVAPGPIRG
;
A
#
# COMPACT_ATOMS: atom_id res chain seq x y z
N MET A 1 -11.68 12.17 66.69
CA MET A 1 -12.11 13.05 67.80
C MET A 1 -12.32 14.44 67.20
N ASN A 2 -13.36 15.14 67.67
CA ASN A 2 -13.80 16.49 67.29
C ASN A 2 -14.17 16.65 65.79
N GLU A 3 -15.43 16.88 65.41
CA GLU A 3 -16.33 18.03 65.68
C GLU A 3 -16.00 19.27 64.82
N GLY A 4 -16.95 19.89 64.12
CA GLY A 4 -18.34 19.45 63.88
C GLY A 4 -19.27 20.57 63.36
N MET A 5 -20.47 20.17 62.89
CA MET A 5 -21.70 20.98 62.77
C MET A 5 -21.73 22.22 61.82
N ARG A 6 -22.87 22.67 61.25
CA ARG A 6 -24.17 22.05 60.81
C ARG A 6 -25.00 23.14 60.08
N LEU A 7 -25.67 22.79 58.96
CA LEU A 7 -27.04 23.25 58.53
C LEU A 7 -27.33 24.77 58.34
N SER A 8 -28.41 25.27 57.69
CA SER A 8 -29.27 24.79 56.56
C SER A 8 -30.33 25.87 56.17
N ARG A 9 -31.10 25.65 55.07
CA ARG A 9 -32.41 26.29 54.68
C ARG A 9 -32.30 27.70 54.06
N HIS A 10 -32.94 28.01 52.92
CA HIS A 10 -34.38 28.37 52.64
C HIS A 10 -34.80 29.68 53.37
N SER A 11 -35.64 30.61 52.90
CA SER A 11 -36.77 30.66 51.92
C SER A 11 -37.13 32.17 51.64
N THR A 12 -38.02 32.67 50.74
CA THR A 12 -38.69 32.22 49.49
C THR A 12 -39.59 33.36 48.90
N VAL A 13 -39.56 33.60 47.57
CA VAL A 13 -40.56 34.33 46.70
C VAL A 13 -40.88 35.84 46.89
N ALA A 14 -40.95 36.59 45.77
CA ALA A 14 -41.85 37.74 45.54
C ALA A 14 -42.12 37.95 44.01
N ARG A 15 -43.15 38.71 43.61
CA ARG A 15 -43.57 38.95 42.19
C ARG A 15 -44.20 40.35 41.98
N LEU A 16 -44.04 40.89 40.75
CA LEU A 16 -44.95 41.85 40.06
C LEU A 16 -45.01 43.30 40.65
N PRO A 17 -45.43 44.36 39.91
CA PRO A 17 -46.62 44.46 39.02
C PRO A 17 -46.40 45.01 37.59
N TYR A 18 -47.44 45.64 37.01
CA TYR A 18 -47.75 45.77 35.56
C TYR A 18 -48.50 47.11 35.28
N HIS A 19 -48.94 47.36 34.03
CA HIS A 19 -49.76 48.50 33.51
C HIS A 19 -49.05 49.85 33.21
N PRO A 20 -49.63 50.76 32.37
CA PRO A 20 -50.33 50.50 31.10
C PRO A 20 -50.12 51.54 29.95
N ARG A 21 -50.50 51.11 28.73
CA ARG A 21 -51.10 51.86 27.58
C ARG A 21 -50.99 53.41 27.49
N THR A 22 -50.62 53.86 26.29
CA THR A 22 -51.42 54.83 25.51
C THR A 22 -51.54 54.39 24.03
N MET A 23 -52.69 54.67 23.43
CA MET A 23 -52.89 54.73 21.97
C MET A 23 -53.30 56.16 21.64
N TRP A 24 -52.91 56.69 20.48
CA TRP A 24 -53.86 57.38 19.60
C TRP A 24 -53.33 57.44 18.16
N SER A 25 -54.23 57.74 17.22
CA SER A 25 -54.05 57.49 15.80
C SER A 25 -53.55 58.72 15.03
N ARG A 26 -52.92 58.47 13.88
CA ARG A 26 -53.26 59.17 12.64
C ARG A 26 -52.95 58.31 11.41
N ARG A 27 -53.89 58.25 10.47
CA ARG A 27 -53.69 57.61 9.17
C ARG A 27 -52.89 58.56 8.28
N PHE A 28 -51.88 58.05 7.59
CA PHE A 28 -51.34 58.68 6.39
C PHE A 28 -51.11 57.58 5.34
N CYS A 29 -51.90 57.62 4.28
CA CYS A 29 -51.69 56.77 3.10
C CYS A 29 -50.93 57.59 2.07
N LEU A 30 -49.71 57.18 1.73
CA LEU A 30 -49.07 57.57 0.48
C LEU A 30 -48.51 56.36 -0.26
N SER A 31 -48.94 56.28 -1.52
CA SER A 31 -48.31 55.64 -2.68
C SER A 31 -46.98 54.90 -2.48
N ALA A 32 -46.95 53.64 -2.93
CA ALA A 32 -45.73 52.90 -3.10
C ALA A 32 -44.81 53.51 -4.18
N SER A 33 -43.50 53.36 -3.99
CA SER A 33 -42.52 53.35 -5.07
C SER A 33 -41.60 52.16 -4.85
N ALA A 34 -41.68 51.17 -5.76
CA ALA A 34 -41.00 49.90 -5.61
C ALA A 34 -39.51 50.01 -6.01
N ALA A 35 -38.66 50.32 -5.04
CA ALA A 35 -37.21 50.17 -5.20
C ALA A 35 -36.84 48.67 -5.15
N LEU A 36 -36.92 48.01 -6.32
CA LEU A 36 -36.42 46.65 -6.52
C LEU A 36 -34.88 46.66 -6.41
N ILE A 37 -34.37 46.57 -5.19
CA ILE A 37 -32.96 46.24 -4.95
C ILE A 37 -32.76 44.80 -5.42
N ALA A 38 -32.20 44.65 -6.61
CA ALA A 38 -31.77 43.36 -7.14
C ALA A 38 -30.60 42.84 -6.30
N LEU A 39 -30.93 42.11 -5.22
CA LEU A 39 -29.96 41.27 -4.52
C LEU A 39 -29.36 40.32 -5.57
N PRO A 40 -28.05 40.40 -5.85
CA PRO A 40 -27.42 39.46 -6.77
C PRO A 40 -27.63 38.05 -6.20
N SER A 41 -28.21 37.16 -7.00
CA SER A 41 -28.40 35.78 -6.59
C SER A 41 -27.05 35.22 -6.18
N LEU A 42 -26.90 34.83 -4.91
CA LEU A 42 -25.72 34.11 -4.43
C LEU A 42 -25.71 32.74 -5.10
N SER A 43 -25.15 32.72 -6.31
CA SER A 43 -24.82 31.52 -7.05
C SER A 43 -24.06 30.62 -6.11
N ARG A 44 -24.65 29.49 -5.74
CA ARG A 44 -23.96 28.46 -4.99
C ARG A 44 -22.79 28.02 -5.86
N LEU A 45 -21.60 28.54 -5.56
CA LEU A 45 -20.35 27.94 -5.97
C LEU A 45 -20.38 26.53 -5.38
N ALA A 46 -20.82 25.58 -6.22
CA ALA A 46 -20.64 24.18 -5.93
C ALA A 46 -19.13 23.99 -5.84
N PHE A 47 -18.63 23.86 -4.61
CA PHE A 47 -17.31 23.33 -4.38
C PHE A 47 -17.31 21.96 -5.02
N ALA A 48 -16.75 21.86 -6.23
CA ALA A 48 -16.53 20.58 -6.88
C ALA A 48 -15.70 19.77 -5.90
N ALA A 49 -16.30 18.70 -5.35
CA ALA A 49 -15.58 17.82 -4.43
C ALA A 49 -14.31 17.38 -5.15
N ALA A 50 -13.15 17.64 -4.55
CA ALA A 50 -11.88 17.32 -5.16
C ALA A 50 -11.92 15.84 -5.58
N PRO A 51 -11.53 15.51 -6.83
CA PRO A 51 -11.66 14.14 -7.34
C PRO A 51 -11.01 13.18 -6.35
N PRO A 52 -11.67 12.06 -6.01
CA PRO A 52 -11.23 11.21 -4.92
C PRO A 52 -9.78 10.80 -5.14
N ARG A 53 -8.91 11.16 -4.17
CA ARG A 53 -7.48 10.91 -4.25
C ARG A 53 -7.27 9.43 -4.57
N ARG A 54 -6.62 9.15 -5.71
CA ARG A 54 -6.15 7.79 -6.03
C ARG A 54 -5.27 7.32 -4.89
N ILE A 55 -5.65 6.22 -4.25
CA ILE A 55 -4.85 5.56 -3.22
C ILE A 55 -3.80 4.74 -3.97
N GLY A 56 -2.52 5.02 -3.75
CA GLY A 56 -1.43 4.23 -4.32
C GLY A 56 -1.53 2.78 -3.86
N ARG A 57 -1.44 1.85 -4.82
CA ARG A 57 -1.57 0.40 -4.62
C ARG A 57 -0.26 -0.31 -4.92
N ILE A 58 0.00 -1.39 -4.19
CA ILE A 58 1.14 -2.28 -4.47
C ILE A 58 0.60 -3.64 -4.92
N MET A 59 1.24 -4.25 -5.91
CA MET A 59 1.01 -5.64 -6.31
C MET A 59 2.33 -6.41 -6.24
N VAL A 60 2.43 -7.34 -5.28
CA VAL A 60 3.60 -8.18 -5.03
C VAL A 60 3.35 -9.55 -5.66
N ILE A 61 4.02 -9.88 -6.76
CA ILE A 61 3.78 -11.11 -7.54
C ILE A 61 4.91 -12.10 -7.29
N GLY A 62 4.59 -13.34 -6.91
CA GLY A 62 5.58 -14.35 -6.53
C GLY A 62 6.47 -14.84 -7.67
N GLY A 63 6.15 -14.52 -8.93
CA GLY A 63 6.92 -14.95 -10.10
C GLY A 63 6.17 -15.96 -10.96
N ALA A 64 6.73 -16.23 -12.14
CA ALA A 64 6.21 -17.17 -13.13
C ALA A 64 4.72 -16.95 -13.52
N GLU A 65 4.18 -15.75 -13.33
CA GLU A 65 2.75 -15.46 -13.50
C GLU A 65 2.29 -15.56 -14.97
N ASP A 66 1.02 -15.88 -15.20
CA ASP A 66 0.51 -16.18 -16.53
C ASP A 66 0.62 -15.00 -17.51
N LYS A 67 1.28 -15.27 -18.64
CA LYS A 67 1.57 -14.35 -19.76
C LYS A 67 1.00 -14.87 -21.09
N LEU A 68 0.18 -15.92 -21.06
CA LEU A 68 -0.31 -16.65 -22.22
C LEU A 68 -1.85 -16.83 -22.20
N GLN A 69 -2.43 -17.30 -21.10
CA GLN A 69 -3.84 -17.68 -20.99
C GLN A 69 -4.72 -16.48 -20.56
N ASP A 70 -5.41 -16.59 -19.42
CA ASP A 70 -6.35 -15.59 -18.89
C ASP A 70 -5.66 -14.35 -18.29
N LYS A 71 -4.38 -14.48 -17.93
CA LYS A 71 -3.48 -13.43 -17.42
C LYS A 71 -4.05 -12.71 -16.19
N VAL A 72 -4.71 -13.45 -15.29
CA VAL A 72 -5.59 -12.93 -14.21
C VAL A 72 -4.91 -11.85 -13.37
N ILE A 73 -3.67 -12.09 -12.93
CA ILE A 73 -2.88 -11.13 -12.13
C ILE A 73 -2.59 -9.85 -12.92
N LEU A 74 -2.12 -9.98 -14.16
CA LEU A 74 -1.73 -8.84 -15.00
C LEU A 74 -2.95 -8.06 -15.51
N ARG A 75 -4.09 -8.73 -15.72
CA ARG A 75 -5.40 -8.10 -15.95
C ARG A 75 -5.82 -7.25 -14.75
N ARG A 76 -5.74 -7.80 -13.53
CA ARG A 76 -6.02 -7.03 -12.32
C ARG A 76 -5.05 -5.85 -12.19
N PHE A 77 -3.77 -6.00 -12.51
CA PHE A 77 -2.83 -4.87 -12.50
C PHE A 77 -3.33 -3.72 -13.39
N VAL A 78 -3.76 -4.02 -14.63
CA VAL A 78 -4.37 -3.02 -15.54
C VAL A 78 -5.61 -2.36 -14.91
N GLU A 79 -6.53 -3.12 -14.31
CA GLU A 79 -7.70 -2.57 -13.59
C GLU A 79 -7.29 -1.61 -12.47
N LEU A 80 -6.30 -1.97 -11.65
CA LEU A 80 -5.83 -1.16 -10.52
C LEU A 80 -5.15 0.14 -10.96
N CYS A 81 -4.54 0.15 -12.16
CA CYS A 81 -3.98 1.35 -12.80
C CYS A 81 -5.07 2.26 -13.41
N GLY A 82 -6.21 1.69 -13.84
CA GLY A 82 -7.34 2.44 -14.38
C GLY A 82 -7.99 1.87 -15.64
N GLY A 83 -7.64 0.65 -16.07
CA GLY A 83 -8.16 0.02 -17.29
C GLY A 83 -7.28 0.28 -18.52
N THR A 84 -7.86 0.12 -19.72
CA THR A 84 -7.18 0.24 -21.03
C THR A 84 -6.53 1.60 -21.27
N GLU A 85 -7.11 2.65 -20.68
CA GLU A 85 -6.64 4.04 -20.80
C GLU A 85 -5.50 4.39 -19.82
N ALA A 86 -5.09 3.45 -18.96
CA ALA A 86 -4.04 3.69 -17.98
C ALA A 86 -2.66 3.68 -18.64
N ARG A 87 -1.84 4.71 -18.34
CA ARG A 87 -0.49 4.84 -18.89
C ARG A 87 0.45 3.95 -18.09
N ILE A 88 0.78 2.78 -18.65
CA ILE A 88 1.60 1.77 -17.99
C ILE A 88 3.06 1.90 -18.42
N ARG A 89 3.97 1.80 -17.46
CA ARG A 89 5.42 1.85 -17.70
C ARG A 89 6.11 0.63 -17.12
N VAL A 90 7.04 0.04 -17.86
CA VAL A 90 7.74 -1.19 -17.46
C VAL A 90 9.22 -0.88 -17.21
N ILE A 91 9.71 -1.16 -16.00
CA ILE A 91 11.13 -1.11 -15.67
C ILE A 91 11.66 -2.55 -15.72
N SER A 92 12.36 -2.88 -16.80
CA SER A 92 12.99 -4.18 -17.02
C SER A 92 14.45 -4.26 -16.53
N ALA A 93 14.89 -3.25 -15.78
CA ALA A 93 16.29 -3.03 -15.41
C ALA A 93 16.94 -4.16 -14.58
N ALA A 94 16.11 -4.94 -13.86
CA ALA A 94 16.50 -6.15 -13.14
C ALA A 94 16.94 -7.30 -14.07
N SER A 95 16.37 -7.39 -15.27
CA SER A 95 16.57 -8.53 -16.17
C SER A 95 17.98 -8.56 -16.74
N GLY A 96 18.52 -9.77 -16.96
CA GLY A 96 19.73 -9.99 -17.77
C GLY A 96 19.54 -9.54 -19.22
N ASP A 97 18.32 -9.74 -19.75
CA ASP A 97 17.83 -9.20 -21.02
C ASP A 97 16.66 -8.24 -20.75
N PRO A 98 16.91 -6.92 -20.66
CA PRO A 98 15.86 -5.92 -20.44
C PRO A 98 14.90 -5.77 -21.62
N GLU A 99 15.32 -6.13 -22.84
CA GLU A 99 14.56 -5.89 -24.07
C GLU A 99 13.56 -7.03 -24.33
N GLY A 100 13.98 -8.29 -24.27
CA GLY A 100 13.05 -9.42 -24.31
C GLY A 100 12.07 -9.42 -23.13
N ALA A 101 12.50 -8.93 -21.97
CA ALA A 101 11.61 -8.68 -20.84
C ALA A 101 10.58 -7.58 -21.15
N TRP A 102 10.98 -6.45 -21.75
CA TRP A 102 10.05 -5.42 -22.20
C TRP A 102 9.05 -5.96 -23.24
N GLN A 103 9.54 -6.56 -24.33
CA GLN A 103 8.70 -7.13 -25.41
C GLN A 103 7.65 -8.12 -24.88
N THR A 104 8.00 -8.89 -23.85
CA THR A 104 7.06 -9.81 -23.18
C THR A 104 5.89 -9.06 -22.52
N TYR A 105 6.16 -7.97 -21.78
CA TYR A 105 5.11 -7.18 -21.14
C TYR A 105 4.40 -6.23 -22.09
N ASP A 106 5.07 -5.74 -23.15
CA ASP A 106 4.44 -4.98 -24.24
C ASP A 106 3.33 -5.81 -24.89
N ARG A 107 3.65 -7.04 -25.33
CA ARG A 107 2.67 -7.98 -25.89
C ARG A 107 1.54 -8.24 -24.90
N VAL A 108 1.85 -8.56 -23.64
CA VAL A 108 0.84 -8.91 -22.63
C VAL A 108 -0.10 -7.75 -22.31
N PHE A 109 0.42 -6.55 -22.06
CA PHE A 109 -0.43 -5.39 -21.78
C PHE A 109 -1.19 -4.92 -23.04
N GLY A 110 -0.62 -5.10 -24.23
CA GLY A 110 -1.32 -4.92 -25.51
C GLY A 110 -2.48 -5.90 -25.72
N GLU A 111 -2.29 -7.19 -25.42
CA GLU A 111 -3.36 -8.20 -25.42
C GLU A 111 -4.45 -7.94 -24.36
N LEU A 112 -4.10 -7.22 -23.29
CA LEU A 112 -5.04 -6.72 -22.27
C LEU A 112 -5.68 -5.37 -22.65
N GLY A 113 -5.40 -4.84 -23.85
CA GLY A 113 -6.02 -3.64 -24.41
C GLY A 113 -5.41 -2.31 -23.97
N VAL A 114 -4.23 -2.31 -23.33
CA VAL A 114 -3.59 -1.07 -22.86
C VAL A 114 -2.99 -0.31 -24.04
N ALA A 115 -3.48 0.90 -24.28
CA ALA A 115 -3.06 1.72 -25.41
C ALA A 115 -1.71 2.42 -25.18
N ASP A 116 -1.57 3.17 -24.06
CA ASP A 116 -0.33 3.85 -23.70
C ASP A 116 0.53 2.97 -22.79
N ARG A 117 1.49 2.27 -23.40
CA ARG A 117 2.48 1.43 -22.71
C ARG A 117 3.87 1.64 -23.31
N ALA A 118 4.88 1.73 -22.45
CA ALA A 118 6.27 1.99 -22.85
C ALA A 118 7.28 1.42 -21.84
N PRO A 119 8.52 1.11 -22.24
CA PRO A 119 9.59 0.82 -21.31
C PRO A 119 10.11 2.11 -20.66
N ILE A 120 10.60 2.02 -19.44
CA ILE A 120 11.51 3.01 -18.86
C ILE A 120 12.90 2.38 -18.91
N TYR A 121 13.73 2.86 -19.84
CA TYR A 121 15.04 2.28 -20.11
C TYR A 121 16.07 2.76 -19.08
N ILE A 122 16.45 1.87 -18.16
CA ILE A 122 17.45 2.14 -17.10
C ILE A 122 18.63 1.17 -17.26
N PRO A 123 19.60 1.49 -18.14
CA PRO A 123 20.83 0.71 -18.29
C PRO A 123 21.73 0.82 -17.05
N ASP A 124 21.80 2.00 -16.44
CA ASP A 124 22.75 2.40 -15.40
C ASP A 124 22.14 3.48 -14.46
N ARG A 125 22.98 4.08 -13.61
CA ARG A 125 22.59 5.13 -12.66
C ARG A 125 22.42 6.52 -13.29
N GLU A 126 23.15 6.84 -14.36
CA GLU A 126 23.07 8.17 -15.00
C GLU A 126 21.71 8.34 -15.70
N ALA A 127 21.25 7.28 -16.38
CA ALA A 127 19.88 7.21 -16.89
C ALA A 127 18.83 7.31 -15.77
N ALA A 128 19.06 6.68 -14.61
CA ALA A 128 18.14 6.75 -13.47
C ALA A 128 18.11 8.13 -12.78
N ASP A 129 19.18 8.92 -12.86
CA ASP A 129 19.23 10.30 -12.39
C ASP A 129 18.78 11.33 -13.44
N SER A 130 18.32 10.90 -14.63
CA SER A 130 17.80 11.79 -15.68
C SER A 130 16.42 12.39 -15.35
N ILE A 131 16.12 13.55 -15.93
CA ILE A 131 14.79 14.17 -15.82
C ILE A 131 13.77 13.43 -16.69
N GLU A 132 14.19 12.89 -17.82
CA GLU A 132 13.37 12.13 -18.77
C GLU A 132 12.78 10.87 -18.14
N VAL A 133 13.61 10.07 -17.43
CA VAL A 133 13.14 8.91 -16.67
C VAL A 133 12.23 9.35 -15.52
N SER A 134 12.56 10.44 -14.85
CA SER A 134 11.75 10.97 -13.74
C SER A 134 10.36 11.40 -14.21
N ASP A 135 10.25 12.10 -15.35
CA ASP A 135 8.97 12.51 -15.93
C ASP A 135 8.17 11.32 -16.49
N GLN A 136 8.83 10.30 -17.05
CA GLN A 136 8.15 9.04 -17.44
C GLN A 136 7.52 8.33 -16.22
N ILE A 137 8.23 8.29 -15.09
CA ILE A 137 7.75 7.71 -13.83
C ILE A 137 6.60 8.54 -13.25
N LEU A 138 6.76 9.86 -13.16
CA LEU A 138 5.75 10.78 -12.65
C LEU A 138 4.50 10.83 -13.55
N GLY A 139 4.66 10.58 -14.85
CA GLY A 139 3.58 10.49 -15.83
C GLY A 139 2.82 9.16 -15.84
N ALA A 140 3.28 8.13 -15.12
CA ALA A 140 2.67 6.80 -15.14
C ALA A 140 1.47 6.67 -14.19
N ASP A 141 0.39 6.04 -14.67
CA ASP A 141 -0.71 5.59 -13.82
C ASP A 141 -0.42 4.20 -13.21
N GLY A 142 0.39 3.41 -13.91
CA GLY A 142 0.89 2.09 -13.49
C GLY A 142 2.36 1.90 -13.79
N ILE A 143 3.13 1.34 -12.85
CA ILE A 143 4.55 1.02 -13.03
C ILE A 143 4.78 -0.46 -12.68
N PHE A 144 5.40 -1.22 -13.58
CA PHE A 144 5.63 -2.65 -13.42
C PHE A 144 7.14 -2.98 -13.42
N LEU A 145 7.60 -3.66 -12.38
CA LEU A 145 8.99 -4.09 -12.20
C LEU A 145 9.15 -5.56 -12.64
N SER A 146 10.01 -5.83 -13.62
CA SER A 146 10.21 -7.20 -14.11
C SER A 146 10.96 -8.09 -13.10
N GLY A 147 10.88 -9.41 -13.32
CA GLY A 147 11.85 -10.35 -12.77
C GLY A 147 13.27 -10.14 -13.34
N GLY A 148 14.24 -10.84 -12.76
CA GLY A 148 15.66 -10.67 -13.04
C GLY A 148 16.50 -10.90 -11.78
N ASP A 149 17.47 -10.02 -11.54
CA ASP A 149 18.23 -9.91 -10.30
C ASP A 149 17.86 -8.58 -9.58
N GLN A 150 17.54 -8.67 -8.29
CA GLN A 150 17.08 -7.53 -7.50
C GLN A 150 18.21 -6.62 -6.97
N ARG A 151 19.47 -7.10 -6.88
CA ARG A 151 20.64 -6.20 -6.70
C ARG A 151 20.79 -5.32 -7.92
N ARG A 152 20.83 -5.92 -9.12
CA ARG A 152 20.97 -5.24 -10.42
C ARG A 152 19.90 -4.17 -10.67
N LEU A 153 18.73 -4.29 -10.03
CA LEU A 153 17.69 -3.25 -10.01
C LEU A 153 18.02 -2.12 -9.03
N MET A 154 18.39 -2.45 -7.79
CA MET A 154 18.70 -1.48 -6.74
C MET A 154 20.02 -0.73 -6.97
N ASP A 155 21.06 -1.38 -7.51
CA ASP A 155 22.34 -0.75 -7.90
C ASP A 155 22.12 0.49 -8.78
N LYS A 156 21.14 0.40 -9.68
CA LYS A 156 20.77 1.45 -10.63
C LYS A 156 19.82 2.49 -10.02
N LEU A 157 18.83 2.05 -9.25
CA LEU A 157 17.78 2.93 -8.73
C LEU A 157 18.15 3.64 -7.42
N TRP A 158 18.90 3.01 -6.51
CA TRP A 158 19.05 3.49 -5.13
C TRP A 158 19.58 4.93 -5.08
N GLU A 159 18.93 5.80 -4.31
CA GLU A 159 19.23 7.24 -4.15
C GLU A 159 19.18 8.11 -5.43
N THR A 160 18.68 7.60 -6.55
CA THR A 160 18.55 8.36 -7.82
C THR A 160 17.24 9.17 -7.93
N GLN A 161 17.15 10.08 -8.91
CA GLN A 161 15.92 10.81 -9.22
C GLN A 161 14.76 9.86 -9.57
N ALA A 162 15.01 8.76 -10.28
CA ALA A 162 14.02 7.72 -10.55
C ALA A 162 13.43 7.13 -9.25
N PHE A 163 14.26 6.83 -8.24
CA PHE A 163 13.78 6.35 -6.94
C PHE A 163 12.88 7.39 -6.24
N ARG A 164 13.29 8.66 -6.23
CA ARG A 164 12.47 9.77 -5.69
C ARG A 164 11.14 9.89 -6.44
N ALA A 165 11.19 9.82 -7.77
CA ALA A 165 10.02 9.87 -8.65
C ALA A 165 9.03 8.72 -8.39
N LEU A 166 9.52 7.49 -8.15
CA LEU A 166 8.68 6.33 -7.83
C LEU A 166 7.90 6.57 -6.52
N HIS A 167 8.55 7.11 -5.49
CA HIS A 167 7.87 7.49 -4.25
C HIS A 167 6.86 8.62 -4.43
N VAL A 168 7.16 9.64 -5.24
CA VAL A 168 6.20 10.72 -5.55
C VAL A 168 5.00 10.19 -6.34
N ALA A 169 5.21 9.34 -7.34
CA ALA A 169 4.15 8.72 -8.13
C ALA A 169 3.22 7.89 -7.23
N PHE A 170 3.76 6.97 -6.42
CA PHE A 170 2.99 6.13 -5.52
C PHE A 170 2.29 6.90 -4.39
N HIS A 171 3.02 7.75 -3.64
CA HIS A 171 2.48 8.36 -2.43
C HIS A 171 1.65 9.62 -2.67
N LEU A 172 1.94 10.40 -3.73
CA LEU A 172 1.33 11.71 -3.98
C LEU A 172 0.43 11.75 -5.23
N ARG A 173 0.75 10.97 -6.29
CA ARG A 173 -0.11 10.85 -7.49
C ARG A 173 -1.08 9.66 -7.42
N GLY A 174 -0.76 8.65 -6.61
CA GLY A 174 -1.59 7.47 -6.40
C GLY A 174 -1.44 6.41 -7.50
N SER A 175 -0.30 6.38 -8.19
CA SER A 175 0.02 5.37 -9.19
C SER A 175 0.09 3.97 -8.57
N CYS A 176 -0.27 2.94 -9.33
CA CYS A 176 -0.12 1.54 -8.91
C CYS A 176 1.31 1.05 -9.23
N ILE A 177 2.01 0.43 -8.27
CA ILE A 177 3.31 -0.18 -8.51
C ILE A 177 3.21 -1.70 -8.33
N GLY A 178 3.48 -2.44 -9.41
CA GLY A 178 3.54 -3.90 -9.43
C GLY A 178 4.97 -4.38 -9.60
N GLY A 179 5.27 -5.58 -9.10
CA GLY A 179 6.56 -6.22 -9.33
C GLY A 179 6.46 -7.73 -9.24
N THR A 180 7.21 -8.44 -10.09
CA THR A 180 7.24 -9.92 -10.12
C THR A 180 8.65 -10.45 -9.85
N SER A 181 8.76 -11.55 -9.09
CA SER A 181 10.04 -12.20 -8.75
C SER A 181 11.02 -11.19 -8.10
N ALA A 182 12.19 -10.92 -8.69
CA ALA A 182 13.11 -9.86 -8.26
C ALA A 182 12.43 -8.49 -8.05
N GLY A 183 11.55 -8.08 -8.97
CA GLY A 183 10.77 -6.86 -8.85
C GLY A 183 9.84 -6.86 -7.63
N ALA A 184 9.32 -8.02 -7.22
CA ALA A 184 8.49 -8.17 -6.02
C ALA A 184 9.31 -8.05 -4.73
N ALA A 185 10.47 -8.71 -4.67
CA ALA A 185 11.39 -8.60 -3.53
C ALA A 185 11.83 -7.15 -3.29
N ALA A 186 12.12 -6.41 -4.38
CA ALA A 186 12.51 -5.01 -4.33
C ALA A 186 11.41 -4.06 -3.82
N LEU A 187 10.13 -4.44 -3.79
CA LEU A 187 9.06 -3.59 -3.21
C LEU A 187 9.15 -3.48 -1.69
N SER A 188 9.79 -4.45 -1.02
CA SER A 188 10.00 -4.45 0.43
C SER A 188 11.04 -3.42 0.88
N ARG A 189 11.07 -3.08 2.18
CA ARG A 189 12.14 -2.23 2.73
C ARG A 189 13.45 -2.99 2.91
N ASN A 190 13.36 -4.20 3.45
CA ASN A 190 14.51 -5.06 3.70
C ASN A 190 14.34 -6.24 2.75
N MET A 191 15.00 -6.13 1.61
CA MET A 191 14.91 -7.00 0.45
C MET A 191 15.66 -8.30 0.72
N LEU A 192 14.99 -9.45 0.57
CA LEU A 192 15.66 -10.75 0.66
C LEU A 192 16.39 -10.99 -0.68
N VAL A 193 17.71 -10.95 -0.62
CA VAL A 193 18.56 -10.92 -1.82
C VAL A 193 19.05 -12.31 -2.20
N GLN A 194 19.75 -12.95 -1.27
CA GLN A 194 20.25 -14.32 -1.39
C GLN A 194 20.01 -15.09 -0.08
N GLY A 195 20.41 -16.35 -0.08
CA GLY A 195 20.03 -17.35 0.91
C GLY A 195 19.54 -18.59 0.18
N GLU A 196 20.18 -19.73 0.46
CA GLU A 196 19.78 -21.02 -0.10
C GLU A 196 18.34 -21.38 0.27
N ALA A 197 17.77 -22.35 -0.44
CA ALA A 197 16.53 -23.02 -0.05
C ALA A 197 16.77 -23.98 1.15
N THR A 198 17.30 -23.46 2.25
CA THR A 198 17.50 -24.20 3.50
C THR A 198 16.14 -24.64 4.04
N ARG A 199 15.91 -25.96 4.08
CA ARG A 199 14.65 -26.55 4.58
C ARG A 199 14.44 -26.34 6.09
N LEU A 200 15.49 -25.93 6.80
CA LEU A 200 15.52 -25.70 8.24
C LEU A 200 16.20 -24.34 8.49
N PRO A 201 15.63 -23.45 9.32
CA PRO A 201 16.24 -22.17 9.65
C PRO A 201 17.65 -22.31 10.26
N GLU A 202 18.55 -21.44 9.80
CA GLU A 202 19.91 -21.26 10.31
C GLU A 202 20.25 -19.77 10.41
N LYS A 203 21.11 -19.39 11.34
CA LYS A 203 21.67 -18.04 11.39
C LYS A 203 22.47 -17.74 10.11
N GLU A 204 22.28 -16.54 9.55
CA GLU A 204 22.88 -16.06 8.29
C GLU A 204 22.46 -16.82 7.00
N ALA A 205 21.47 -17.72 7.05
CA ALA A 205 20.95 -18.38 5.84
C ALA A 205 20.05 -17.50 4.93
N ALA A 206 19.87 -16.22 5.26
CA ALA A 206 19.18 -15.24 4.45
C ALA A 206 19.91 -13.89 4.52
N GLU A 207 20.23 -13.34 3.36
CA GLU A 207 20.90 -12.04 3.21
C GLU A 207 19.85 -10.95 2.92
N LEU A 208 19.90 -9.87 3.70
CA LEU A 208 19.00 -8.72 3.60
C LEU A 208 19.76 -7.47 3.17
N ASP A 209 19.18 -6.74 2.22
CA ASP A 209 19.68 -5.45 1.73
C ASP A 209 18.51 -4.44 1.64
N ILE A 210 18.77 -3.21 1.21
CA ILE A 210 17.76 -2.15 1.12
C ILE A 210 16.99 -2.28 -0.21
N GLY A 211 15.66 -2.39 -0.12
CA GLY A 211 14.75 -2.30 -1.25
C GLY A 211 14.09 -0.92 -1.38
N LEU A 212 13.13 -0.80 -2.30
CA LEU A 212 12.37 0.42 -2.56
C LEU A 212 11.52 0.83 -1.33
N GLY A 213 11.11 -0.10 -0.48
CA GLY A 213 10.48 0.22 0.80
C GLY A 213 9.01 0.67 0.72
N PHE A 214 8.31 0.34 -0.37
CA PHE A 214 6.87 0.52 -0.48
C PHE A 214 6.11 -0.38 0.50
N VAL A 215 6.52 -1.65 0.62
CA VAL A 215 6.08 -2.55 1.68
C VAL A 215 7.00 -2.35 2.89
N ALA A 216 6.76 -1.28 3.65
CA ALA A 216 7.69 -0.76 4.64
C ALA A 216 7.86 -1.65 5.90
N ASN A 217 6.83 -2.44 6.23
CA ASN A 217 6.72 -3.23 7.47
C ASN A 217 6.89 -4.75 7.25
N ALA A 218 7.34 -5.17 6.06
CA ALA A 218 7.52 -6.58 5.75
C ALA A 218 8.75 -6.87 4.89
N ILE A 219 9.18 -8.13 4.93
CA ILE A 219 10.17 -8.76 4.05
C ILE A 219 9.38 -9.63 3.05
N VAL A 220 9.59 -9.40 1.76
CA VAL A 220 8.95 -10.19 0.69
C VAL A 220 9.87 -11.30 0.23
N ASP A 221 9.32 -12.51 0.13
CA ASP A 221 9.89 -13.62 -0.63
C ASP A 221 8.88 -14.14 -1.68
N GLN A 222 9.41 -14.79 -2.70
CA GLN A 222 8.80 -15.05 -4.00
C GLN A 222 9.19 -16.46 -4.49
N HIS A 223 8.43 -17.07 -5.39
CA HIS A 223 8.48 -18.50 -5.71
C HIS A 223 8.53 -19.37 -4.44
N PHE A 224 7.65 -19.02 -3.49
CA PHE A 224 7.85 -19.31 -2.08
C PHE A 224 7.70 -20.80 -1.74
N SER A 225 6.54 -21.40 -2.03
CA SER A 225 6.30 -22.82 -1.79
C SER A 225 7.08 -23.71 -2.74
N GLU A 226 7.20 -23.32 -4.01
CA GLU A 226 7.86 -24.07 -5.09
C GLU A 226 9.34 -24.30 -4.80
N ARG A 227 9.97 -23.37 -4.08
CA ARG A 227 11.38 -23.41 -3.70
C ARG A 227 11.59 -23.61 -2.20
N GLY A 228 10.54 -23.98 -1.46
CA GLY A 228 10.62 -24.34 -0.03
C GLY A 228 11.13 -23.22 0.88
N ARG A 229 10.84 -21.96 0.55
CA ARG A 229 11.55 -20.77 1.08
C ARG A 229 11.15 -20.35 2.51
N LEU A 230 10.26 -21.07 3.17
CA LEU A 230 9.87 -20.81 4.57
C LEU A 230 11.08 -20.81 5.52
N GLY A 231 12.04 -21.71 5.35
CA GLY A 231 13.22 -21.80 6.23
C GLY A 231 14.08 -20.53 6.21
N ARG A 232 14.39 -20.00 5.02
CA ARG A 232 15.15 -18.75 4.86
C ARG A 232 14.34 -17.50 5.25
N LEU A 233 13.02 -17.47 5.01
CA LEU A 233 12.17 -16.37 5.47
C LEU A 233 12.12 -16.30 7.00
N LEU A 234 12.08 -17.46 7.68
CA LEU A 234 12.23 -17.55 9.14
C LEU A 234 13.62 -17.07 9.62
N SER A 235 14.70 -17.41 8.90
CA SER A 235 16.04 -16.86 9.18
C SER A 235 16.13 -15.33 8.98
N ALA A 236 15.37 -14.77 8.05
CA ALA A 236 15.28 -13.32 7.87
C ALA A 236 14.50 -12.64 9.01
N LEU A 237 13.41 -13.25 9.49
CA LEU A 237 12.66 -12.75 10.65
C LEU A 237 13.40 -12.92 11.98
N ALA A 238 14.30 -13.90 12.10
CA ALA A 238 15.19 -14.03 13.26
C ALA A 238 16.16 -12.83 13.37
N GLN A 239 16.63 -12.32 12.23
CA GLN A 239 17.43 -11.09 12.15
C GLN A 239 16.56 -9.83 12.34
N ARG A 240 15.30 -9.86 11.89
CA ARG A 240 14.38 -8.70 11.84
C ARG A 240 12.98 -9.03 12.39
N PRO A 241 12.84 -9.27 13.71
CA PRO A 241 11.56 -9.58 14.34
C PRO A 241 10.57 -8.40 14.34
N ASP A 242 11.03 -7.18 14.00
CA ASP A 242 10.19 -6.00 13.83
C ASP A 242 9.32 -6.03 12.56
N MET A 243 9.59 -6.96 11.63
CA MET A 243 8.91 -7.09 10.34
C MET A 243 7.94 -8.29 10.29
N LEU A 244 7.00 -8.22 9.36
CA LEU A 244 6.28 -9.40 8.86
C LEU A 244 7.10 -10.10 7.76
N GLY A 245 6.93 -11.41 7.59
CA GLY A 245 7.39 -12.15 6.43
C GLY A 245 6.23 -12.42 5.48
N ILE A 246 6.42 -12.19 4.18
CA ILE A 246 5.40 -12.39 3.15
C ILE A 246 5.98 -13.30 2.07
N GLY A 247 5.65 -14.58 2.13
CA GLY A 247 5.95 -15.53 1.06
C GLY A 247 4.83 -15.53 0.02
N VAL A 248 5.15 -15.31 -1.25
CA VAL A 248 4.20 -15.37 -2.37
C VAL A 248 4.59 -16.51 -3.33
N ASP A 249 3.64 -17.39 -3.61
CA ASP A 249 3.79 -18.55 -4.50
C ASP A 249 3.87 -18.15 -6.00
N GLU A 250 4.29 -19.07 -6.87
CA GLU A 250 4.27 -18.86 -8.33
C GLU A 250 2.82 -18.68 -8.86
N ASP A 251 2.67 -17.92 -9.93
CA ASP A 251 1.37 -17.40 -10.46
C ASP A 251 0.40 -16.93 -9.37
N THR A 252 0.93 -16.23 -8.36
CA THR A 252 0.17 -15.67 -7.24
C THR A 252 0.61 -14.22 -6.95
N ALA A 253 -0.32 -13.38 -6.51
CA ALA A 253 -0.08 -11.98 -6.18
C ALA A 253 -0.81 -11.53 -4.91
N LEU A 254 -0.10 -10.77 -4.08
CA LEU A 254 -0.67 -9.97 -2.98
C LEU A 254 -0.87 -8.53 -3.46
N VAL A 255 -2.12 -8.07 -3.53
CA VAL A 255 -2.47 -6.66 -3.69
C VAL A 255 -2.63 -6.02 -2.32
N ILE A 256 -2.05 -4.82 -2.15
CA ILE A 256 -2.12 -4.02 -0.92
C ILE A 256 -2.73 -2.66 -1.26
N GLU A 257 -3.93 -2.37 -0.73
CA GLU A 257 -4.59 -1.06 -0.82
C GLU A 257 -4.41 -0.30 0.51
N ARG A 258 -3.62 0.78 0.48
CA ARG A 258 -3.18 1.50 1.70
C ARG A 258 -4.34 2.01 2.54
N GLY A 259 -4.31 1.69 3.83
CA GLY A 259 -5.36 2.04 4.80
C GLY A 259 -6.70 1.32 4.58
N GLN A 260 -6.75 0.27 3.74
CA GLN A 260 -8.00 -0.45 3.43
C GLN A 260 -7.89 -1.95 3.70
N GLY A 261 -7.06 -2.67 2.95
CA GLY A 261 -6.97 -4.12 3.06
C GLY A 261 -6.02 -4.75 2.04
N VAL A 262 -6.02 -6.08 2.00
CA VAL A 262 -5.24 -6.88 1.05
C VAL A 262 -6.12 -7.90 0.31
N GLU A 263 -5.75 -8.19 -0.94
CA GLU A 263 -6.42 -9.14 -1.83
C GLU A 263 -5.37 -10.13 -2.37
N VAL A 264 -5.69 -11.43 -2.41
CA VAL A 264 -4.83 -12.48 -2.98
C VAL A 264 -5.43 -13.01 -4.28
N ILE A 265 -4.62 -13.08 -5.32
CA ILE A 265 -5.03 -13.32 -6.72
C ILE A 265 -4.08 -14.34 -7.34
N GLY A 266 -4.57 -15.20 -8.23
CA GLY A 266 -3.76 -16.22 -8.92
C GLY A 266 -4.19 -17.64 -8.58
N GLN A 267 -3.23 -18.57 -8.56
CA GLN A 267 -3.48 -20.00 -8.37
C GLN A 267 -3.09 -20.53 -6.99
N GLY A 268 -2.04 -19.98 -6.38
CA GLY A 268 -1.48 -20.42 -5.10
C GLY A 268 -1.96 -19.59 -3.90
N ALA A 269 -1.05 -19.35 -2.95
CA ALA A 269 -1.34 -18.62 -1.73
C ALA A 269 -0.27 -17.55 -1.39
N VAL A 270 -0.62 -16.73 -0.41
CA VAL A 270 0.30 -15.84 0.31
C VAL A 270 0.45 -16.36 1.73
N THR A 271 1.68 -16.67 2.14
CA THR A 271 2.02 -17.04 3.51
C THR A 271 2.48 -15.80 4.28
N VAL A 272 1.65 -15.32 5.20
CA VAL A 272 2.01 -14.26 6.14
C VAL A 272 2.60 -14.88 7.41
N VAL A 273 3.84 -14.54 7.73
CA VAL A 273 4.56 -15.00 8.93
C VAL A 273 4.77 -13.81 9.86
N ASP A 274 4.28 -13.90 11.09
CA ASP A 274 4.41 -12.87 12.12
C ASP A 274 5.37 -13.34 13.23
N GLY A 275 6.58 -12.77 13.22
CA GLY A 275 7.63 -12.98 14.22
C GLY A 275 7.64 -11.96 15.36
N ARG A 276 6.78 -10.93 15.35
CA ARG A 276 6.85 -9.76 16.26
C ARG A 276 6.66 -10.07 17.75
N ARG A 277 6.25 -11.31 18.07
CA ARG A 277 6.07 -11.82 19.44
C ARG A 277 6.82 -13.13 19.70
N MET A 278 7.73 -13.52 18.81
CA MET A 278 8.48 -14.76 18.96
C MET A 278 9.66 -14.61 19.93
N GLN A 279 10.09 -15.73 20.51
CA GLN A 279 11.37 -15.86 21.21
C GLN A 279 12.36 -16.59 20.30
N SER A 280 13.64 -16.22 20.33
CA SER A 280 14.66 -16.84 19.47
C SER A 280 16.06 -16.75 20.07
N ASN A 281 16.83 -17.83 19.89
CA ASN A 281 18.24 -17.94 20.23
C ASN A 281 19.19 -17.20 19.25
N HIS A 282 18.68 -16.41 18.29
CA HIS A 282 19.48 -15.76 17.24
C HIS A 282 20.71 -14.97 17.75
N GLN A 283 20.60 -14.35 18.92
CA GLN A 283 21.70 -13.57 19.53
C GLN A 283 22.71 -14.43 20.30
N GLU A 284 22.39 -15.70 20.57
CA GLU A 284 23.14 -16.62 21.43
C GLU A 284 23.95 -17.64 20.63
N ILE A 285 23.57 -17.90 19.37
CA ILE A 285 24.18 -18.92 18.51
C ILE A 285 25.16 -18.35 17.47
N ASP A 286 26.08 -19.17 16.99
CA ASP A 286 27.00 -18.81 15.89
C ASP A 286 26.34 -18.91 14.50
N SER A 287 27.03 -18.41 13.48
CA SER A 287 26.68 -18.58 12.06
C SER A 287 26.41 -20.05 11.72
N ARG A 288 25.40 -20.31 10.87
CA ARG A 288 24.94 -21.66 10.43
C ARG A 288 24.41 -22.59 11.53
N GLN A 289 24.36 -22.17 12.79
CA GLN A 289 23.68 -22.93 13.84
C GLN A 289 22.15 -22.82 13.69
N ARG A 290 21.43 -23.81 14.24
CA ARG A 290 19.96 -23.93 14.12
C ARG A 290 19.26 -22.85 14.94
N LEU A 291 18.35 -22.14 14.30
CA LEU A 291 17.50 -21.17 15.00
C LEU A 291 16.35 -21.87 15.72
N GLU A 292 16.21 -21.59 17.01
CA GLU A 292 14.96 -21.78 17.74
C GLU A 292 14.07 -20.55 17.52
N LEU A 293 12.78 -20.79 17.29
CA LEU A 293 11.78 -19.77 16.96
C LEU A 293 10.44 -20.12 17.60
N LEU A 294 10.23 -19.72 18.86
CA LEU A 294 9.05 -20.07 19.64
C LEU A 294 7.97 -18.98 19.53
N GLY A 295 6.73 -19.37 19.24
CA GLY A 295 5.58 -18.44 19.19
C GLY A 295 5.40 -17.69 17.85
N VAL A 296 6.13 -18.08 16.80
CA VAL A 296 5.88 -17.61 15.43
C VAL A 296 4.44 -17.91 15.02
N ARG A 297 3.76 -16.94 14.41
CA ARG A 297 2.40 -17.12 13.87
C ARG A 297 2.48 -17.21 12.35
N VAL A 298 1.66 -18.09 11.76
CA VAL A 298 1.58 -18.27 10.31
C VAL A 298 0.11 -18.21 9.88
N HIS A 299 -0.16 -17.43 8.84
CA HIS A 299 -1.46 -17.35 8.18
C HIS A 299 -1.28 -17.65 6.70
N LEU A 300 -2.03 -18.63 6.19
CA LEU A 300 -2.05 -18.98 4.77
C LEU A 300 -3.30 -18.36 4.13
N LEU A 301 -3.10 -17.47 3.17
CA LEU A 301 -4.14 -16.70 2.49
C LEU A 301 -4.22 -17.21 1.04
N PRO A 302 -5.12 -18.15 0.71
CA PRO A 302 -5.27 -18.66 -0.66
C PRO A 302 -5.85 -17.59 -1.59
N ALA A 303 -5.63 -17.73 -2.89
CA ALA A 303 -6.20 -16.84 -3.90
C ALA A 303 -7.74 -16.74 -3.87
N GLY A 304 -8.25 -15.67 -4.48
CA GLY A 304 -9.68 -15.32 -4.48
C GLY A 304 -10.19 -14.75 -3.16
N HIS A 305 -9.30 -14.41 -2.22
CA HIS A 305 -9.65 -13.93 -0.88
C HIS A 305 -9.25 -12.48 -0.63
N ARG A 306 -10.06 -11.81 0.19
CA ARG A 306 -9.94 -10.41 0.59
C ARG A 306 -9.97 -10.29 2.12
N TYR A 307 -9.16 -9.38 2.65
CA TYR A 307 -8.92 -9.21 4.07
C TYR A 307 -8.82 -7.72 4.41
N GLY A 308 -9.59 -7.26 5.41
CA GLY A 308 -9.71 -5.83 5.77
C GLY A 308 -10.94 -5.14 5.16
N ASN A 309 -10.90 -3.81 5.10
CA ASN A 309 -11.99 -2.91 4.68
C ASN A 309 -11.87 -2.50 3.20
N LEU A 310 -11.85 -3.48 2.29
CA LEU A 310 -11.78 -3.21 0.84
C LEU A 310 -13.13 -2.74 0.25
N PRO A 311 -13.12 -1.85 -0.77
CA PRO A 311 -14.35 -1.41 -1.42
C PRO A 311 -15.15 -2.55 -2.06
N GLY A 312 -16.47 -2.53 -1.88
CA GLY A 312 -17.39 -3.52 -2.43
C GLY A 312 -17.70 -4.71 -1.52
N GLU A 313 -16.93 -4.92 -0.44
CA GLU A 313 -17.24 -5.92 0.59
C GLU A 313 -18.52 -5.54 1.37
N PRO A 314 -19.56 -6.40 1.44
CA PRO A 314 -20.76 -6.12 2.22
C PRO A 314 -20.51 -6.05 3.73
N ARG A 315 -19.49 -6.80 4.20
CA ARG A 315 -18.94 -6.75 5.57
C ARG A 315 -17.59 -7.49 5.58
N PRO A 316 -16.55 -6.97 6.24
CA PRO A 316 -15.29 -7.70 6.39
C PRO A 316 -15.49 -9.09 7.00
N ARG A 317 -14.82 -10.09 6.43
CA ARG A 317 -14.75 -11.44 6.98
C ARG A 317 -14.13 -11.39 8.39
N PRO A 318 -14.70 -12.05 9.41
CA PRO A 318 -14.07 -12.14 10.73
C PRO A 318 -12.69 -12.80 10.63
N MET A 319 -11.66 -12.15 11.16
CA MET A 319 -10.28 -12.62 11.19
C MET A 319 -9.85 -12.96 12.63
N PRO A 320 -8.80 -13.78 12.82
CA PRO A 320 -8.09 -13.85 14.09
C PRO A 320 -7.37 -12.51 14.35
N PRO A 321 -7.33 -11.98 15.59
CA PRO A 321 -6.69 -10.69 15.89
C PRO A 321 -5.21 -10.57 15.45
N SER A 322 -4.48 -11.69 15.34
CA SER A 322 -3.12 -11.68 14.80
C SER A 322 -3.05 -11.41 13.29
N LEU A 323 -4.08 -11.76 12.54
CA LEU A 323 -4.20 -11.46 11.12
C LEU A 323 -4.72 -10.02 10.92
N ASP A 324 -5.64 -9.54 11.76
CA ASP A 324 -6.01 -8.11 11.80
C ASP A 324 -4.76 -7.23 12.00
N GLU A 325 -3.97 -7.49 13.06
CA GLU A 325 -2.71 -6.80 13.35
C GLU A 325 -1.67 -6.88 12.21
N ALA A 326 -1.70 -7.94 11.40
CA ALA A 326 -0.77 -8.13 10.29
C ALA A 326 -1.25 -7.39 9.02
N VAL A 327 -2.55 -7.42 8.72
CA VAL A 327 -3.15 -6.63 7.64
C VAL A 327 -2.99 -5.14 7.91
N ASP A 328 -3.25 -4.69 9.13
CA ASP A 328 -3.04 -3.28 9.55
C ASP A 328 -1.59 -2.82 9.30
N LEU A 329 -0.59 -3.65 9.62
CA LEU A 329 0.82 -3.34 9.32
C LEU A 329 1.14 -3.33 7.82
N LEU A 330 0.53 -4.20 7.02
CA LEU A 330 0.76 -4.25 5.58
C LEU A 330 0.16 -3.04 4.86
N VAL A 331 -1.03 -2.59 5.27
CA VAL A 331 -1.74 -1.46 4.64
C VAL A 331 -1.33 -0.11 5.23
N ALA A 332 -0.60 -0.10 6.35
CA ALA A 332 -0.12 1.13 6.98
C ALA A 332 0.69 2.01 6.01
N PRO A 333 0.56 3.34 6.09
CA PRO A 333 1.29 4.24 5.21
C PRO A 333 2.79 4.25 5.53
N GLY A 334 3.58 3.55 4.70
CA GLY A 334 5.03 3.69 4.69
C GLY A 334 5.49 5.14 4.41
N PRO A 335 6.70 5.52 4.88
CA PRO A 335 7.25 6.85 4.69
C PRO A 335 7.58 7.11 3.21
N ILE A 336 7.38 8.33 2.75
CA ILE A 336 7.92 8.81 1.47
C ILE A 336 9.46 8.83 1.63
N ARG A 337 10.19 8.25 0.67
CA ARG A 337 11.66 8.26 0.66
C ARG A 337 12.13 9.01 -0.59
N GLY A 338 12.93 10.05 -0.39
CA GLY A 338 13.46 10.89 -1.46
C GLY A 338 13.58 12.34 -1.07
#